data_AF-A0A497TA37-F1
#
_entry.id   AF-A0A497TA37-F1
#
_cell.length_a   1.000
_cell.length_b   1.000
_cell.length_c   1.000
_cell.angle_alpha   90.00
_cell.angle_beta   90.00
_cell.angle_gamma   90.00
#
_symmetry.space_group_name_H-M   'P 1'
#
loop_
_entity.id
_entity.type
_entity.pdbx_description
1 polymer ?
#
loop_
_entity_poly.entity_id
_entity_poly.type
_entity_poly.pdbx_seq_one_letter_code
_entity_poly.pdbx_strand_id
1 'polypeptide(L)'
;PVIVLKAGKTHEGTKAVSSHTGSLAGSSLVCSSVFKQAGIIEAESLEQLFDFARVFSNQPKPKGKRIQIITDGGGFGVLTTDWIIKNKLSLAAMNEETKQELKKAFPAHVVIKNPLDLTGDADAERYKTAIEACLKDKNIDMIAVIILFQIPTLTAEIVDVVSALSERKKKPIIVIAAGGRYTEVLKKSLEDSGVPCFSYPEKAAQALRALYEYGGGK
;
A
#
# COMPACT_ATOMS: atom_id res chain seq x y z
N PRO A 1 1.06 11.58 -12.54
CA PRO A 1 1.60 10.36 -13.19
C PRO A 1 0.72 9.98 -14.39
N VAL A 2 1.29 9.29 -15.38
CA VAL A 2 0.53 8.69 -16.48
C VAL A 2 0.54 7.18 -16.28
N ILE A 3 -0.65 6.59 -16.22
CA ILE A 3 -0.85 5.14 -16.06
C ILE A 3 -1.48 4.63 -17.35
N VAL A 4 -0.91 3.59 -17.95
CA VAL A 4 -1.37 3.02 -19.21
C VAL A 4 -1.73 1.55 -19.03
N LEU A 5 -2.90 1.16 -19.54
CA LEU A 5 -3.25 -0.23 -19.77
C LEU A 5 -3.17 -0.52 -21.27
N LYS A 6 -2.15 -1.27 -21.69
CA LYS A 6 -1.96 -1.63 -23.11
C LYS A 6 -2.65 -2.95 -23.44
N ALA A 7 -3.65 -2.89 -24.31
CA ALA A 7 -4.24 -4.08 -24.93
C ALA A 7 -3.32 -4.69 -26.01
N GLY A 8 -3.55 -5.95 -26.39
CA GLY A 8 -2.75 -6.62 -27.43
C GLY A 8 -1.31 -6.88 -27.02
N LYS A 9 -1.10 -7.47 -25.84
CA LYS A 9 0.23 -7.86 -25.34
C LYS A 9 0.67 -9.23 -25.83
N THR A 10 -0.28 -10.13 -26.04
CA THR A 10 -0.06 -11.50 -26.52
C THR A 10 -0.18 -11.56 -28.04
N HIS A 11 0.33 -12.63 -28.65
CA HIS A 11 0.21 -12.86 -30.09
C HIS A 11 -1.24 -12.77 -30.59
N GLU A 12 -2.15 -13.49 -29.93
CA GLU A 12 -3.58 -13.46 -30.28
C GLU A 12 -4.22 -12.10 -29.97
N GLY A 13 -3.82 -11.43 -28.89
CA GLY A 13 -4.29 -10.09 -28.59
C GLY A 13 -3.88 -9.06 -29.66
N THR A 14 -2.65 -9.15 -30.18
CA THR A 14 -2.16 -8.30 -31.27
C THR A 14 -2.96 -8.50 -32.54
N LYS A 15 -3.29 -9.75 -32.91
CA LYS A 15 -4.17 -10.05 -34.05
C LYS A 15 -5.57 -9.47 -33.88
N ALA A 16 -6.13 -9.59 -32.68
CA ALA A 16 -7.45 -9.03 -32.35
C ALA A 16 -7.46 -7.51 -32.49
N VAL A 17 -6.41 -6.82 -31.99
CA VAL A 17 -6.25 -5.36 -32.17
C VAL A 17 -6.18 -4.99 -33.66
N SER A 18 -5.33 -5.66 -34.44
CA SER A 18 -5.19 -5.37 -35.87
C SER A 18 -6.51 -5.52 -36.64
N SER A 19 -7.29 -6.55 -36.29
CA SER A 19 -8.59 -6.81 -36.92
C SER A 19 -9.64 -5.76 -36.53
N HIS A 20 -9.62 -5.30 -35.28
CA HIS A 20 -10.56 -4.31 -34.77
C HIS A 20 -10.29 -2.90 -35.32
N THR A 21 -9.03 -2.50 -35.44
CA THR A 21 -8.67 -1.14 -35.89
C THR A 21 -8.43 -1.04 -37.40
N GLY A 22 -8.34 -2.17 -38.11
CA GLY A 22 -8.02 -2.21 -39.54
C GLY A 22 -6.58 -1.76 -39.84
N SER A 23 -5.69 -1.78 -38.85
CA SER A 23 -4.30 -1.30 -38.96
C SER A 23 -3.32 -2.34 -38.42
N LEU A 24 -2.06 -2.29 -38.86
CA LEU A 24 -1.03 -3.13 -38.27
C LEU A 24 -0.85 -2.79 -36.78
N ALA A 25 -1.05 -3.76 -35.89
CA ALA A 25 -0.80 -3.57 -34.48
C ALA A 25 0.70 -3.38 -34.21
N GLY A 26 1.05 -2.32 -33.48
CA GLY A 26 2.42 -2.03 -33.08
C GLY A 26 2.99 -3.06 -32.10
N SER A 27 4.31 -3.18 -32.07
CA SER A 27 5.02 -4.10 -31.16
C SER A 27 4.76 -3.75 -29.70
N SER A 28 4.21 -4.72 -28.94
CA SER A 28 3.95 -4.57 -27.50
C SER A 28 5.23 -4.32 -26.70
N LEU A 29 6.30 -5.06 -27.02
CA LEU A 29 7.62 -4.91 -26.38
C LEU A 29 8.22 -3.52 -26.59
N VAL A 30 8.08 -2.96 -27.80
CA VAL A 30 8.55 -1.60 -28.09
C VAL A 30 7.74 -0.58 -27.29
N CYS A 31 6.41 -0.73 -27.24
CA CYS A 31 5.55 0.15 -26.44
C CYS A 31 5.94 0.13 -24.95
N SER A 32 6.06 -1.06 -24.34
CA SER A 32 6.47 -1.21 -22.94
C SER A 32 7.84 -0.60 -22.66
N SER A 33 8.79 -0.74 -23.59
CA SER A 33 10.11 -0.13 -23.48
C SER A 33 10.04 1.40 -23.51
N VAL A 34 9.25 1.96 -24.43
CA VAL A 34 9.02 3.41 -24.52
C VAL A 34 8.31 3.94 -23.27
N PHE A 35 7.29 3.23 -22.76
CA PHE A 35 6.62 3.60 -21.51
C PHE A 35 7.60 3.68 -20.35
N LYS A 36 8.44 2.67 -20.19
CA LYS A 36 9.49 2.65 -19.15
C LYS A 36 10.48 3.81 -19.30
N GLN A 37 10.93 4.11 -20.51
CA GLN A 37 11.83 5.23 -20.78
C GLN A 37 11.18 6.60 -20.50
N ALA A 38 9.87 6.71 -20.77
CA ALA A 38 9.09 7.92 -20.52
C ALA A 38 8.62 8.06 -19.05
N GLY A 39 8.92 7.08 -18.18
CA GLY A 39 8.42 7.06 -16.80
C GLY A 39 6.90 6.84 -16.70
N ILE A 40 6.29 6.28 -17.75
CA ILE A 40 4.89 5.87 -17.78
C ILE A 40 4.76 4.53 -17.05
N ILE A 41 3.73 4.45 -16.20
CA ILE A 41 3.46 3.28 -15.38
C ILE A 41 2.53 2.37 -16.16
N GLU A 42 3.01 1.18 -16.50
CA GLU A 42 2.22 0.21 -17.24
C GLU A 42 1.47 -0.72 -16.27
N ALA A 43 0.14 -0.77 -16.40
CA ALA A 43 -0.71 -1.71 -15.70
C ALA A 43 -0.96 -2.97 -16.54
N GLU A 44 -1.20 -4.09 -15.87
CA GLU A 44 -1.46 -5.41 -16.46
C GLU A 44 -2.96 -5.75 -16.52
N SER A 45 -3.78 -5.07 -15.72
CA SER A 45 -5.23 -5.22 -15.70
C SER A 45 -5.92 -3.89 -15.40
N LEU A 46 -7.23 -3.81 -15.68
CA LEU A 46 -8.05 -2.66 -15.30
C LEU A 46 -8.04 -2.45 -13.78
N GLU A 47 -8.12 -3.54 -13.01
CA GLU A 47 -8.05 -3.49 -11.56
C GLU A 47 -6.72 -2.86 -11.09
N GLN A 48 -5.59 -3.32 -11.64
CA GLN A 48 -4.30 -2.77 -11.28
C GLN A 48 -4.16 -1.30 -11.69
N LEU A 49 -4.73 -0.89 -12.82
CA LEU A 49 -4.77 0.51 -13.24
C LEU A 49 -5.48 1.38 -12.19
N PHE A 50 -6.63 0.94 -11.69
CA PHE A 50 -7.38 1.68 -10.66
C PHE A 50 -6.69 1.62 -9.30
N ASP A 51 -6.10 0.49 -8.92
CA ASP A 51 -5.28 0.36 -7.71
C ASP A 51 -4.12 1.36 -7.70
N PHE A 52 -3.43 1.50 -8.83
CA PHE A 52 -2.36 2.49 -8.99
C PHE A 52 -2.93 3.91 -8.92
N ALA A 53 -3.98 4.20 -9.68
CA ALA A 53 -4.59 5.53 -9.70
C ALA A 53 -5.02 6.00 -8.30
N ARG A 54 -5.53 5.08 -7.48
CA ARG A 54 -5.96 5.34 -6.10
C ARG A 54 -4.80 5.83 -5.22
N VAL A 55 -3.65 5.16 -5.28
CA VAL A 55 -2.47 5.56 -4.50
C VAL A 55 -1.88 6.86 -5.04
N PHE A 56 -1.75 7.00 -6.36
CA PHE A 56 -1.18 8.19 -6.98
C PHE A 56 -1.98 9.46 -6.79
N SER A 57 -3.31 9.35 -6.71
CA SER A 57 -4.18 10.52 -6.52
C SER A 57 -4.16 11.04 -5.10
N ASN A 58 -3.83 10.17 -4.13
CA ASN A 58 -4.07 10.47 -2.72
C ASN A 58 -2.82 10.44 -1.84
N GLN A 59 -1.69 9.89 -2.29
CA GLN A 59 -0.51 9.71 -1.44
C GLN A 59 0.67 10.55 -1.91
N PRO A 60 1.50 11.07 -0.96
CA PRO A 60 2.69 11.82 -1.33
C PRO A 60 3.71 10.91 -2.03
N LYS A 61 4.72 11.52 -2.63
CA LYS A 61 5.86 10.78 -3.19
C LYS A 61 6.70 10.16 -2.05
N PRO A 62 6.99 8.85 -2.05
CA PRO A 62 7.85 8.23 -1.06
C PRO A 62 9.29 8.73 -1.21
N LYS A 63 10.01 8.80 -0.08
CA LYS A 63 11.44 9.18 -0.06
C LYS A 63 12.38 8.00 -0.31
N GLY A 64 11.85 6.77 -0.26
CA GLY A 64 12.62 5.54 -0.39
C GLY A 64 11.70 4.33 -0.39
N LYS A 65 12.29 3.13 -0.26
CA LYS A 65 11.60 1.84 -0.38
C LYS A 65 11.38 1.10 0.95
N ARG A 66 11.65 1.75 2.08
CA ARG A 66 11.56 1.14 3.42
C ARG A 66 10.14 1.27 3.97
N ILE A 67 9.45 0.14 4.09
CA ILE A 67 8.06 0.07 4.55
C ILE A 67 8.01 -0.41 5.99
N GLN A 68 7.27 0.29 6.83
CA GLN A 68 6.84 -0.24 8.13
C GLN A 68 5.45 -0.85 8.00
N ILE A 69 5.31 -2.12 8.40
CA ILE A 69 4.00 -2.77 8.51
C ILE A 69 3.51 -2.59 9.95
N ILE A 70 2.25 -2.20 10.12
CA ILE A 70 1.56 -2.14 11.42
C ILE A 70 0.36 -3.09 11.30
N THR A 71 0.16 -4.01 12.24
CA THR A 71 -0.87 -5.05 12.12
C THR A 71 -1.46 -5.43 13.47
N ASP A 72 -2.73 -5.81 13.51
CA ASP A 72 -3.41 -6.51 14.61
C ASP A 72 -3.46 -8.04 14.39
N GLY A 73 -3.14 -8.51 13.18
CA GLY A 73 -3.08 -9.92 12.81
C GLY A 73 -1.73 -10.32 12.23
N GLY A 74 -0.93 -11.08 12.99
CA GLY A 74 0.41 -11.51 12.57
C GLY A 74 0.47 -12.27 11.25
N GLY A 75 -0.54 -13.10 10.93
CA GLY A 75 -0.61 -13.85 9.66
C GLY A 75 -0.65 -12.95 8.42
N PHE A 76 -1.46 -11.89 8.46
CA PHE A 76 -1.47 -10.87 7.40
C PHE A 76 -0.16 -10.08 7.36
N GLY A 77 0.48 -9.86 8.51
CA GLY A 77 1.82 -9.26 8.59
C GLY A 77 2.88 -10.09 7.85
N VAL A 78 2.85 -11.41 7.98
CA VAL A 78 3.74 -12.33 7.26
C VAL A 78 3.48 -12.28 5.75
N LEU A 79 2.23 -12.44 5.31
CA LEU A 79 1.86 -12.37 3.90
C LEU A 79 2.25 -11.03 3.25
N THR A 80 2.04 -9.93 3.98
CA THR A 80 2.41 -8.59 3.52
C THR A 80 3.92 -8.43 3.41
N THR A 81 4.69 -9.03 4.33
CA THR A 81 6.15 -9.04 4.27
C THR A 81 6.63 -9.72 2.99
N ASP A 82 6.12 -10.90 2.67
CA ASP A 82 6.51 -11.64 1.46
C ASP A 82 6.24 -10.83 0.19
N TRP A 83 5.07 -10.19 0.10
CA TRP A 83 4.71 -9.37 -1.06
C TRP A 83 5.51 -8.07 -1.17
N ILE A 84 5.90 -7.46 -0.06
CA ILE A 84 6.81 -6.31 -0.03
C ILE A 84 8.17 -6.71 -0.62
N ILE A 85 8.75 -7.82 -0.15
CA ILE A 85 10.06 -8.29 -0.64
C ILE A 85 10.00 -8.73 -2.10
N LYS A 86 8.95 -9.46 -2.50
CA LYS A 86 8.73 -9.89 -3.89
C LYS A 86 8.63 -8.70 -4.85
N ASN A 87 8.13 -7.57 -4.38
CA ASN A 87 8.06 -6.32 -5.15
C ASN A 87 9.33 -5.46 -5.06
N LYS A 88 10.45 -6.02 -4.56
CA LYS A 88 11.76 -5.35 -4.44
C LYS A 88 11.78 -4.11 -3.53
N LEU A 89 10.76 -3.99 -2.69
CA LEU A 89 10.74 -3.06 -1.56
C LEU A 89 11.47 -3.70 -0.38
N SER A 90 11.63 -2.97 0.73
CA SER A 90 12.32 -3.48 1.92
C SER A 90 11.56 -3.16 3.19
N LEU A 91 11.69 -4.00 4.21
CA LEU A 91 11.19 -3.67 5.55
C LEU A 91 12.05 -2.56 6.18
N ALA A 92 11.39 -1.55 6.74
CA ALA A 92 12.05 -0.53 7.53
C ALA A 92 12.62 -1.10 8.83
N ALA A 93 13.75 -0.54 9.26
CA ALA A 93 14.35 -0.78 10.55
C ALA A 93 14.15 0.46 11.44
N MET A 94 13.18 0.38 12.36
CA MET A 94 12.91 1.47 13.30
C MET A 94 14.19 1.87 14.05
N ASN A 95 14.38 3.17 14.26
CA ASN A 95 15.44 3.67 15.13
C ASN A 95 15.16 3.29 16.61
N GLU A 96 16.20 3.33 17.44
CA GLU A 96 16.06 2.94 18.85
C GLU A 96 15.13 3.88 19.64
N GLU A 97 15.11 5.17 19.29
CA GLU A 97 14.22 6.15 19.90
C GLU A 97 12.74 5.78 19.71
N THR A 98 12.33 5.46 18.49
CA THR A 98 10.97 5.02 18.14
C THR A 98 10.63 3.72 18.85
N LYS A 99 11.55 2.74 18.88
CA LYS A 99 11.32 1.49 19.63
C LYS A 99 11.11 1.76 21.12
N GLN A 100 11.85 2.68 21.72
CA GLN A 100 11.71 3.04 23.14
C GLN A 100 10.41 3.80 23.42
N GLU A 101 10.01 4.74 22.55
CA GLU A 101 8.72 5.44 22.62
C GLU A 101 7.56 4.42 22.62
N LEU A 102 7.58 3.49 21.66
CA LEU A 102 6.55 2.45 21.54
C LEU A 102 6.56 1.47 22.73
N LYS A 103 7.74 1.07 23.24
CA LYS A 103 7.85 0.17 24.40
C LYS A 103 7.24 0.76 25.67
N LYS A 104 7.30 2.08 25.83
CA LYS A 104 6.71 2.79 26.98
C LYS A 104 5.19 2.93 26.83
N ALA A 105 4.71 3.08 25.61
CA ALA A 105 3.30 3.30 25.32
C ALA A 105 2.48 1.99 25.26
N PHE A 106 3.12 0.86 24.93
CA PHE A 106 2.42 -0.39 24.67
C PHE A 106 2.56 -1.43 25.78
N PRO A 107 1.55 -2.32 25.93
CA PRO A 107 1.68 -3.52 26.76
C PRO A 107 2.87 -4.40 26.37
N ALA A 108 3.37 -5.18 27.31
CA ALA A 108 4.55 -6.04 27.11
C ALA A 108 4.37 -7.12 26.04
N HIS A 109 3.13 -7.49 25.69
CA HIS A 109 2.84 -8.50 24.69
C HIS A 109 2.88 -7.99 23.24
N VAL A 110 2.91 -6.66 23.03
CA VAL A 110 3.02 -6.05 21.70
C VAL A 110 4.42 -6.27 21.14
N VAL A 111 4.51 -6.73 19.89
CA VAL A 111 5.78 -7.08 19.26
C VAL A 111 6.32 -5.91 18.45
N ILE A 112 7.25 -5.17 19.05
CA ILE A 112 7.86 -3.97 18.45
C ILE A 112 9.01 -4.35 17.52
N LYS A 113 8.64 -4.79 16.31
CA LYS A 113 9.54 -5.06 15.18
C LYS A 113 8.88 -4.65 13.87
N ASN A 114 9.34 -5.18 12.74
CA ASN A 114 8.64 -5.05 11.47
C ASN A 114 8.31 -6.45 10.94
N PRO A 115 7.04 -6.88 10.90
CA PRO A 115 5.84 -6.10 11.27
C PRO A 115 5.77 -5.67 12.73
N LEU A 116 5.19 -4.48 12.98
CA LEU A 116 4.80 -4.02 14.31
C LEU A 116 3.44 -4.65 14.62
N ASP A 117 3.44 -5.69 15.45
CA ASP A 117 2.25 -6.48 15.77
C ASP A 117 1.61 -5.95 17.05
N LEU A 118 0.52 -5.20 16.88
CA LEU A 118 -0.31 -4.59 17.91
C LEU A 118 -1.21 -5.61 18.61
N THR A 119 -1.26 -6.85 18.12
CA THR A 119 -2.04 -7.98 18.65
C THR A 119 -3.56 -7.79 18.63
N GLY A 120 -4.31 -8.87 18.89
CA GLY A 120 -5.77 -8.93 18.68
C GLY A 120 -6.64 -8.15 19.67
N ASP A 121 -6.04 -7.39 20.60
CA ASP A 121 -6.73 -6.48 21.52
C ASP A 121 -6.44 -4.99 21.20
N ALA A 122 -5.90 -4.70 20.01
CA ALA A 122 -5.61 -3.34 19.59
C ALA A 122 -6.88 -2.48 19.50
N ASP A 123 -6.77 -1.22 19.92
CA ASP A 123 -7.80 -0.18 19.78
C ASP A 123 -7.30 0.94 18.85
N ALA A 124 -8.17 1.92 18.58
CA ALA A 124 -7.85 3.02 17.69
C ALA A 124 -6.67 3.89 18.19
N GLU A 125 -6.53 4.07 19.51
CA GLU A 125 -5.43 4.84 20.11
C GLU A 125 -4.08 4.12 20.00
N ARG A 126 -4.05 2.78 20.07
CA ARG A 126 -2.83 1.99 19.82
C ARG A 126 -2.36 2.14 18.38
N TYR A 127 -3.27 2.10 17.41
CA TYR A 127 -2.96 2.39 16.00
C TYR A 127 -2.47 3.81 15.80
N LYS A 128 -3.15 4.80 16.38
CA LYS A 128 -2.74 6.21 16.33
C LYS A 128 -1.31 6.39 16.81
N THR A 129 -1.00 5.87 17.99
CA THR A 129 0.33 5.93 18.61
C THR A 129 1.38 5.29 17.71
N ALA A 130 1.09 4.09 17.18
CA ALA A 130 1.98 3.37 16.28
C ALA A 130 2.27 4.19 14.99
N ILE A 131 1.22 4.67 14.33
CA ILE A 131 1.35 5.43 13.07
C ILE A 131 2.07 6.75 13.32
N GLU A 132 1.79 7.47 14.41
CA GLU A 132 2.45 8.74 14.73
C GLU A 132 3.95 8.57 14.99
N ALA A 133 4.36 7.55 15.74
CA ALA A 133 5.77 7.23 15.95
C ALA A 133 6.45 6.88 14.61
N CYS A 134 5.79 6.05 13.78
CA CYS A 134 6.31 5.66 12.47
C CYS A 134 6.42 6.84 11.48
N LEU A 135 5.53 7.84 11.57
CA LEU A 135 5.59 9.05 10.76
C LEU A 135 6.79 9.94 11.13
N LYS A 136 7.26 9.91 12.38
CA LYS A 136 8.43 10.68 12.85
C LYS A 136 9.76 10.01 12.49
N ASP A 137 9.81 8.67 12.44
CA ASP A 137 11.06 7.94 12.23
C ASP A 137 11.64 8.12 10.82
N LYS A 138 12.85 8.66 10.69
CA LYS A 138 13.52 8.88 9.39
C LYS A 138 13.91 7.58 8.67
N ASN A 139 13.85 6.42 9.33
CA ASN A 139 14.14 5.12 8.74
C ASN A 139 12.94 4.47 8.03
N ILE A 140 11.76 5.08 8.12
CA ILE A 140 10.54 4.63 7.50
C ILE A 140 10.19 5.58 6.35
N ASP A 141 10.02 5.06 5.14
CA ASP A 141 9.67 5.86 3.97
C ASP A 141 8.17 5.77 3.64
N MET A 142 7.53 4.65 3.98
CA MET A 142 6.11 4.32 3.71
C MET A 142 5.54 3.46 4.84
N ILE A 143 4.22 3.50 5.03
CA ILE A 143 3.52 2.74 6.08
C ILE A 143 2.40 1.91 5.44
N ALA A 144 2.39 0.60 5.74
CA ALA A 144 1.29 -0.30 5.41
C ALA A 144 0.57 -0.68 6.71
N VAL A 145 -0.67 -0.22 6.85
CA VAL A 145 -1.48 -0.47 8.05
C VAL A 145 -2.46 -1.60 7.74
N ILE A 146 -2.34 -2.71 8.45
CA ILE A 146 -3.25 -3.84 8.37
C ILE A 146 -4.28 -3.67 9.48
N ILE A 147 -5.56 -3.71 9.10
CA ILE A 147 -6.69 -3.57 10.01
C ILE A 147 -7.65 -4.73 9.79
N LEU A 148 -7.74 -5.62 10.77
CA LEU A 148 -8.68 -6.73 10.80
C LEU A 148 -9.81 -6.37 11.78
N PHE A 149 -10.86 -5.75 11.24
CA PHE A 149 -12.05 -5.25 11.97
C PHE A 149 -12.86 -6.30 12.76
N GLN A 150 -12.38 -7.54 12.86
CA GLN A 150 -13.00 -8.64 13.60
C GLN A 150 -12.64 -8.65 15.09
N ILE A 151 -11.78 -7.73 15.55
CA ILE A 151 -11.42 -7.60 16.97
C ILE A 151 -12.44 -6.73 17.73
N PRO A 152 -12.92 -7.13 18.92
CA PRO A 152 -13.99 -6.41 19.63
C PRO A 152 -13.65 -4.98 20.06
N THR A 153 -12.35 -4.70 20.27
CA THR A 153 -11.83 -3.41 20.74
C THR A 153 -11.75 -2.35 19.65
N LEU A 154 -11.90 -2.74 18.37
CA LEU A 154 -11.74 -1.83 17.24
C LEU A 154 -13.09 -1.40 16.68
N THR A 155 -13.40 -0.12 16.88
CA THR A 155 -14.63 0.52 16.39
C THR A 155 -14.35 1.29 15.09
N ALA A 156 -15.39 1.90 14.52
CA ALA A 156 -15.29 2.72 13.30
C ALA A 156 -14.37 3.96 13.47
N GLU A 157 -14.07 4.37 14.71
CA GLU A 157 -13.19 5.53 15.03
C GLU A 157 -11.79 5.42 14.43
N ILE A 158 -11.31 4.19 14.16
CA ILE A 158 -10.04 3.97 13.47
C ILE A 158 -9.99 4.62 12.09
N VAL A 159 -11.15 4.75 11.42
CA VAL A 159 -11.25 5.43 10.11
C VAL A 159 -10.82 6.88 10.24
N ASP A 160 -11.33 7.60 11.24
CA ASP A 160 -11.01 9.01 11.48
C ASP A 160 -9.53 9.18 11.86
N VAL A 161 -9.02 8.27 12.71
CA VAL A 161 -7.61 8.25 13.13
C VAL A 161 -6.68 8.10 11.92
N VAL A 162 -6.89 7.09 11.09
CA VAL A 162 -6.01 6.82 9.94
C VAL A 162 -6.13 7.93 8.90
N SER A 163 -7.35 8.43 8.66
CA SER A 163 -7.60 9.51 7.70
C SER A 163 -6.87 10.79 8.12
N ALA A 164 -7.07 11.24 9.36
CA ALA A 164 -6.40 12.44 9.89
C ALA A 164 -4.87 12.33 9.86
N LEU A 165 -4.31 11.13 10.05
CA LEU A 165 -2.86 10.89 9.97
C LEU A 165 -2.34 10.87 8.53
N SER A 166 -3.11 10.31 7.61
CA SER A 166 -2.79 10.27 6.17
C SER A 166 -2.88 11.65 5.52
N GLU A 167 -3.83 12.49 5.94
CA GLU A 167 -3.98 13.89 5.50
C GLU A 167 -2.77 14.77 5.80
N ARG A 168 -1.93 14.41 6.78
CA ARG A 168 -0.68 15.13 7.07
C ARG A 168 0.33 15.02 5.93
N LYS A 169 0.12 14.11 4.96
CA LYS A 169 0.94 13.85 3.75
C LYS A 169 2.46 13.79 4.01
N LYS A 170 2.90 13.35 5.20
CA LYS A 170 4.33 13.24 5.54
C LYS A 170 5.01 12.06 4.85
N LYS A 171 4.30 10.93 4.75
CA LYS A 171 4.72 9.67 4.12
C LYS A 171 3.48 8.97 3.54
N PRO A 172 3.62 8.11 2.52
CA PRO A 172 2.51 7.30 2.05
C PRO A 172 2.00 6.37 3.16
N ILE A 173 0.69 6.37 3.36
CA ILE A 173 -0.04 5.44 4.21
C ILE A 173 -1.06 4.72 3.33
N ILE A 174 -0.99 3.40 3.33
CA ILE A 174 -2.03 2.55 2.72
C ILE A 174 -2.61 1.62 3.79
N VAL A 175 -3.84 1.18 3.56
CA VAL A 175 -4.52 0.22 4.44
C VAL A 175 -4.74 -1.10 3.73
N ILE A 176 -4.52 -2.20 4.44
CA ILE A 176 -4.92 -3.55 4.05
C ILE A 176 -6.00 -4.00 5.02
N ALA A 177 -7.22 -4.20 4.53
CA ALA A 177 -8.35 -4.61 5.36
C ALA A 177 -9.13 -5.72 4.67
N ALA A 178 -8.99 -6.94 5.18
CA ALA A 178 -9.69 -8.12 4.67
C ALA A 178 -10.90 -8.46 5.56
N GLY A 179 -12.03 -8.73 4.93
CA GLY A 179 -13.23 -9.17 5.64
C GLY A 179 -14.49 -9.09 4.80
N GLY A 180 -15.63 -9.31 5.46
CA GLY A 180 -16.93 -9.27 4.82
C GLY A 180 -17.53 -7.87 4.75
N ARG A 181 -18.86 -7.81 4.73
CA ARG A 181 -19.64 -6.58 4.57
C ARG A 181 -19.22 -5.43 5.51
N TYR A 182 -18.97 -5.73 6.78
CA TYR A 182 -18.56 -4.71 7.76
C TYR A 182 -17.23 -4.05 7.38
N THR A 183 -16.23 -4.86 7.02
CA THR A 183 -14.94 -4.36 6.53
C THR A 183 -15.08 -3.54 5.26
N GLU A 184 -15.89 -3.96 4.29
CA GLU A 184 -16.08 -3.20 3.04
C GLU A 184 -16.72 -1.83 3.26
N VAL A 185 -17.61 -1.68 4.26
CA VAL A 185 -18.17 -0.36 4.64
C VAL A 185 -17.06 0.56 5.16
N LEU A 186 -16.23 0.09 6.10
CA LEU A 186 -15.18 0.91 6.70
C LEU A 186 -14.03 1.20 5.73
N LYS A 187 -13.71 0.23 4.87
CA LYS A 187 -12.78 0.39 3.74
C LYS A 187 -13.26 1.50 2.81
N LYS A 188 -14.55 1.53 2.47
CA LYS A 188 -15.12 2.61 1.67
C LYS A 188 -15.01 3.96 2.37
N SER A 189 -15.29 4.05 3.67
CA SER A 189 -15.13 5.31 4.41
C SER A 189 -13.68 5.83 4.42
N LEU A 190 -12.70 4.93 4.53
CA LEU A 190 -11.28 5.27 4.39
C LEU A 190 -10.95 5.75 2.97
N GLU A 191 -11.44 5.07 1.94
CA GLU A 191 -11.25 5.45 0.53
C GLU A 191 -11.86 6.81 0.21
N ASP A 192 -13.08 7.08 0.68
CA ASP A 192 -13.79 8.36 0.54
C ASP A 192 -13.03 9.50 1.24
N SER A 193 -12.25 9.19 2.27
CA SER A 193 -11.35 10.13 2.98
C SER A 193 -9.94 10.22 2.35
N GLY A 194 -9.73 9.61 1.18
CA GLY A 194 -8.45 9.66 0.48
C GLY A 194 -7.37 8.73 1.05
N VAL A 195 -7.73 7.71 1.82
CA VAL A 195 -6.79 6.66 2.26
C VAL A 195 -6.92 5.46 1.32
N PRO A 196 -5.89 5.11 0.53
CA PRO A 196 -5.94 3.94 -0.33
C PRO A 196 -6.07 2.67 0.49
N CYS A 197 -7.13 1.91 0.24
CA CYS A 197 -7.36 0.64 0.90
C CYS A 197 -7.36 -0.53 -0.08
N PHE A 198 -6.90 -1.69 0.40
CA PHE A 198 -6.81 -2.92 -0.37
C PHE A 198 -7.33 -4.07 0.47
N SER A 199 -7.99 -5.04 -0.17
CA SER A 199 -8.44 -6.24 0.53
C SER A 199 -7.30 -7.27 0.72
N TYR A 200 -6.27 -7.21 -0.13
CA TYR A 200 -5.19 -8.21 -0.13
C TYR A 200 -3.79 -7.61 -0.22
N PRO A 201 -2.78 -8.23 0.42
CA PRO A 201 -1.42 -7.69 0.48
C PRO A 201 -0.71 -7.55 -0.87
N GLU A 202 -0.98 -8.42 -1.85
CA GLU A 202 -0.32 -8.38 -3.15
C GLU A 202 -0.61 -7.10 -3.92
N LYS A 203 -1.88 -6.64 -3.90
CA LYS A 203 -2.32 -5.42 -4.58
C LYS A 203 -1.71 -4.18 -3.91
N ALA A 204 -1.77 -4.16 -2.58
CA ALA A 204 -1.12 -3.14 -1.76
C ALA A 204 0.39 -3.01 -2.06
N ALA A 205 1.12 -4.12 -2.09
CA ALA A 205 2.55 -4.11 -2.36
C ALA A 205 2.89 -3.70 -3.80
N GLN A 206 2.10 -4.13 -4.79
CA GLN A 206 2.26 -3.69 -6.19
C GLN A 206 2.02 -2.18 -6.33
N ALA A 207 1.01 -1.64 -5.65
CA ALA A 207 0.71 -0.21 -5.69
C ALA A 207 1.80 0.63 -4.99
N LEU A 208 2.35 0.17 -3.86
CA LEU A 208 3.50 0.80 -3.21
C LEU A 208 4.76 0.75 -4.10
N ARG A 209 4.99 -0.36 -4.80
CA ARG A 209 6.08 -0.46 -5.78
C ARG A 209 5.94 0.57 -6.87
N ALA A 210 4.76 0.65 -7.50
CA ALA A 210 4.51 1.64 -8.54
C ALA A 210 4.74 3.06 -8.03
N LEU A 211 4.25 3.38 -6.83
CA LEU A 211 4.46 4.68 -6.18
C LEU A 211 5.95 4.99 -5.96
N TYR A 212 6.75 4.00 -5.54
CA TYR A 212 8.20 4.12 -5.37
C TYR A 212 8.95 4.29 -6.69
N GLU A 213 8.63 3.52 -7.72
CA GLU A 213 9.29 3.59 -9.04
C GLU A 213 9.02 4.95 -9.71
N TYR A 214 7.77 5.43 -9.67
CA TYR A 214 7.43 6.79 -10.08
C TYR A 214 8.14 7.85 -9.23
N GLY A 215 8.46 7.48 -7.99
CA GLY A 215 9.33 8.18 -7.06
C GLY A 215 10.71 8.56 -7.62
N GLY A 216 11.14 7.96 -8.72
CA GLY A 216 12.55 7.93 -9.13
C GLY A 216 13.35 6.84 -8.40
N GLY A 217 12.64 5.91 -7.74
CA GLY A 217 13.23 4.68 -7.24
C GLY A 217 13.76 3.81 -8.38
N LYS A 218 14.92 3.18 -8.16
CA LYS A 218 15.52 2.20 -9.08
C LYS A 218 15.61 0.83 -8.41
#